data_AF-A0A7R9QUW6-F1
#
_entry.id   AF-A0A7R9QUW6-F1
#
_cell.length_a   1.000
_cell.length_b   1.000
_cell.length_c   1.000
_cell.angle_alpha   90.00
_cell.angle_beta   90.00
_cell.angle_gamma   90.00
#
_symmetry.space_group_name_H-M   'P 1'
#
loop_
_entity.id
_entity.type
_entity.pdbx_description
1 polymer ?
#
loop_
_entity_poly.entity_id
_entity_poly.type
_entity_poly.pdbx_seq_one_letter_code
_entity_poly.pdbx_strand_id
1 'polypeptide(L)'
;MNTFFVSLLLTGLVVAIDCKREAKFAPYIYVPRSNEFKLTHMKQQLGVSAFSLAFALGGSGGCTPMWDGDIPIDEANIVKEIKAFRAAGGSLLVSTGGAAGNYLENACRSVNELKNAYKKVLSVTGASGLDIDIEAVIPTDTVMQALAELQKEIPSLTVSFTLEVQGDDYGLTDALGVDVLKNAVKHGVNVDIVNPMAMDFGASGGRSWGDAVIHTGDSVVKQMKKIWPQKSESELYGMLGVTPMLGVNDNGVVFTLAHAQQLVNWANQKQIGHLGFWDINRDKQCSDDSQVGASPSCSGIQQQPYAFTKIFMGFK
;
A
#
# COMPACT_ATOMS: atom_id res chain seq x y z
N MET A 1 28.16 -38.89 53.68
CA MET A 1 27.20 -37.77 53.76
C MET A 1 27.76 -36.66 52.88
N ASN A 2 26.92 -36.15 51.97
CA ASN A 2 27.12 -35.02 51.04
C ASN A 2 27.92 -35.24 49.73
N THR A 3 27.18 -35.72 48.74
CA THR A 3 27.43 -35.51 47.31
C THR A 3 27.02 -34.10 46.91
N PHE A 4 27.92 -33.34 46.26
CA PHE A 4 27.63 -32.02 45.70
C PHE A 4 26.78 -32.15 44.43
N PHE A 5 25.59 -31.54 44.42
CA PHE A 5 24.80 -31.29 43.22
C PHE A 5 25.19 -29.91 42.65
N VAL A 6 25.75 -29.89 41.44
CA VAL A 6 25.89 -28.67 40.64
C VAL A 6 24.61 -28.53 39.82
N SER A 7 23.74 -27.59 40.20
CA SER A 7 22.56 -27.23 39.41
C SER A 7 22.98 -26.18 38.38
N LEU A 8 23.05 -26.59 37.11
CA LEU A 8 23.27 -25.70 35.98
C LEU A 8 21.93 -25.01 35.64
N LEU A 9 21.76 -23.74 36.05
CA LEU A 9 20.65 -22.91 35.62
C LEU A 9 20.88 -22.47 34.16
N LEU A 10 20.26 -23.17 33.21
CA LEU A 10 20.05 -22.65 31.87
C LEU A 10 18.97 -21.55 31.94
N THR A 11 19.38 -20.29 32.01
CA THR A 11 18.51 -19.18 31.65
C THR A 11 18.35 -19.17 30.14
N GLY A 12 17.29 -19.80 29.64
CA GLY A 12 16.85 -19.66 28.26
C GLY A 12 16.42 -18.22 28.01
N LEU A 13 17.24 -17.46 27.28
CA LEU A 13 16.86 -16.18 26.73
C LEU A 13 15.82 -16.45 25.64
N VAL A 14 14.54 -16.36 25.99
CA VAL A 14 13.47 -16.28 24.99
C VAL A 14 13.65 -14.93 24.30
N VAL A 15 14.34 -14.93 23.16
CA VAL A 15 14.27 -13.83 22.22
C VAL A 15 12.82 -13.82 21.75
N ALA A 16 12.01 -12.93 22.31
CA ALA A 16 10.74 -12.57 21.72
C ALA A 16 11.06 -12.07 20.31
N ILE A 17 10.76 -12.90 19.31
CA ILE A 17 10.63 -12.43 17.94
C ILE A 17 9.45 -11.47 18.01
N ASP A 18 9.77 -10.19 18.13
CA ASP A 18 8.81 -9.12 18.01
C ASP A 18 8.28 -9.21 16.58
N CYS A 19 7.19 -9.97 16.41
CA CYS A 19 6.46 -10.04 15.16
C CYS A 19 5.86 -8.64 14.99
N LYS A 20 6.64 -7.74 14.42
CA LYS A 20 6.23 -6.37 14.14
C LYS A 20 4.95 -6.46 13.35
N ARG A 21 3.83 -6.18 14.03
CA ARG A 21 2.53 -6.03 13.40
C ARG A 21 2.70 -4.92 12.36
N GLU A 22 2.44 -5.24 11.10
CA GLU A 22 2.53 -4.28 10.01
C GLU A 22 1.72 -3.03 10.36
N ALA A 23 2.30 -1.86 10.15
CA ALA A 23 1.63 -0.62 10.51
C ALA A 23 0.39 -0.47 9.62
N LYS A 24 -0.78 -0.32 10.23
CA LYS A 24 -2.05 -0.24 9.49
C LYS A 24 -2.16 1.02 8.63
N PHE A 25 -1.47 2.11 9.00
CA PHE A 25 -1.37 3.32 8.17
C PHE A 25 -0.03 3.35 7.45
N ALA A 26 -0.04 3.29 6.12
CA ALA A 26 1.13 3.49 5.28
C ALA A 26 0.73 4.30 4.04
N PRO A 27 0.92 5.64 4.03
CA PRO A 27 0.60 6.45 2.87
C PRO A 27 1.57 6.14 1.73
N TYR A 28 1.11 6.38 0.50
CA TYR A 28 1.98 6.30 -0.66
C TYR A 28 2.96 7.48 -0.64
N ILE A 29 4.20 7.19 -1.01
CA ILE A 29 5.17 8.20 -1.39
C ILE A 29 5.64 7.89 -2.80
N TYR A 30 5.34 8.79 -3.72
CA TYR A 30 5.91 8.76 -5.04
C TYR A 30 7.39 9.12 -4.92
N VAL A 31 8.28 8.15 -5.20
CA VAL A 31 9.73 8.27 -5.00
C VAL A 31 10.25 9.40 -5.91
N PRO A 32 10.56 10.58 -5.35
CA PRO A 32 10.84 11.74 -6.16
C PRO A 32 12.29 11.73 -6.64
N ARG A 33 12.54 12.36 -7.79
CA ARG A 33 13.90 12.71 -8.26
C ARG A 33 14.55 13.83 -7.44
N SER A 34 13.78 14.46 -6.57
CA SER A 34 14.19 15.60 -5.77
C SER A 34 14.73 15.18 -4.40
N ASN A 35 15.31 16.13 -3.68
CA ASN A 35 15.74 15.93 -2.29
C ASN A 35 14.56 15.81 -1.30
N GLU A 36 13.31 15.65 -1.77
CA GLU A 36 12.12 15.56 -0.94
C GLU A 36 11.85 14.15 -0.41
N PHE A 37 12.60 13.14 -0.85
CA PHE A 37 12.56 11.79 -0.28
C PHE A 37 13.17 11.76 1.13
N LYS A 38 12.38 12.11 2.14
CA LYS A 38 12.82 12.29 3.54
C LYS A 38 11.96 11.50 4.53
N LEU A 39 11.94 10.17 4.39
CA LEU A 39 11.18 9.26 5.25
C LEU A 39 11.54 9.43 6.74
N THR A 40 12.83 9.56 7.06
CA THR A 40 13.33 9.75 8.43
C THR A 40 12.85 11.05 9.03
N HIS A 41 12.83 12.13 8.25
CA HIS A 41 12.30 13.42 8.69
C HIS A 41 10.81 13.33 9.00
N MET A 42 10.02 12.74 8.10
CA MET A 42 8.58 12.58 8.31
C MET A 42 8.29 11.68 9.53
N LYS A 43 9.07 10.62 9.75
CA LYS A 43 8.99 9.84 10.98
C LYS A 43 9.24 10.68 12.24
N GLN A 44 10.31 11.47 12.24
CA GLN A 44 10.71 12.27 13.40
C GLN A 44 9.72 13.40 13.71
N GLN A 45 9.19 14.05 12.66
CA GLN A 45 8.32 15.22 12.82
C GLN A 45 6.84 14.86 12.95
N LEU A 46 6.39 13.80 12.28
CA LEU A 46 4.96 13.44 12.15
C LEU A 46 4.62 12.09 12.80
N GLY A 47 5.62 11.30 13.20
CA GLY A 47 5.41 9.98 13.79
C GLY A 47 5.08 8.86 12.80
N VAL A 48 5.04 9.16 11.49
CA VAL A 48 4.71 8.17 10.45
C VAL A 48 5.71 7.00 10.50
N SER A 49 5.20 5.80 10.72
CA SER A 49 6.02 4.60 10.93
C SER A 49 6.07 3.66 9.75
N ALA A 50 5.28 3.88 8.71
CA ALA A 50 5.32 3.09 7.49
C ALA A 50 4.99 3.89 6.24
N PHE A 51 5.43 3.39 5.09
CA PHE A 51 5.19 3.96 3.76
C PHE A 51 5.03 2.87 2.71
N SER A 52 4.21 3.12 1.70
CA SER A 52 4.21 2.39 0.42
C SER A 52 5.04 3.16 -0.59
N LEU A 53 6.18 2.59 -1.01
CA LEU A 53 7.08 3.23 -1.98
C LEU A 53 6.55 3.01 -3.40
N ALA A 54 6.16 4.09 -4.08
CA ALA A 54 5.55 4.06 -5.41
C ALA A 54 6.47 4.70 -6.48
N PHE A 55 6.66 4.13 -7.67
CA PHE A 55 6.39 2.74 -8.06
C PHE A 55 7.69 2.07 -8.52
N ALA A 56 7.82 0.78 -8.22
CA ALA A 56 8.84 -0.06 -8.84
C ALA A 56 8.30 -0.61 -10.18
N LEU A 57 8.88 -0.12 -11.26
CA LEU A 57 8.51 -0.43 -12.65
C LEU A 57 9.66 -1.16 -13.36
N GLY A 58 9.37 -1.72 -14.54
CA GLY A 58 10.38 -2.24 -15.46
C GLY A 58 11.09 -1.09 -16.17
N GLY A 59 12.41 -1.09 -16.14
CA GLY A 59 13.24 -0.15 -16.86
C GLY A 59 13.07 -0.21 -18.38
N SER A 60 13.66 0.75 -19.09
CA SER A 60 13.64 0.80 -20.57
C SER A 60 14.16 -0.47 -21.25
N GLY A 61 15.01 -1.25 -20.57
CA GLY A 61 15.51 -2.55 -21.04
C GLY A 61 14.59 -3.75 -20.79
N GLY A 62 13.41 -3.57 -20.19
CA GLY A 62 12.47 -4.64 -19.85
C GLY A 62 12.43 -4.96 -18.35
N CYS A 63 12.56 -6.23 -17.99
CA CYS A 63 12.41 -6.74 -16.62
C CYS A 63 13.61 -6.40 -15.69
N THR A 64 13.93 -5.12 -15.55
CA THR A 64 14.89 -4.63 -14.56
C THR A 64 14.17 -3.63 -13.66
N PRO A 65 13.97 -3.91 -12.37
CA PRO A 65 13.30 -2.98 -11.47
C PRO A 65 13.99 -1.62 -11.43
N MET A 66 13.19 -0.57 -11.56
CA MET A 66 13.58 0.84 -11.47
C MET A 66 12.45 1.62 -10.80
N TRP A 67 12.79 2.62 -9.98
CA TRP A 67 11.80 3.58 -9.52
C TRP A 67 11.35 4.41 -10.71
N ASP A 68 10.04 4.51 -10.93
CA ASP A 68 9.44 5.26 -12.04
C ASP A 68 9.93 4.83 -13.45
N GLY A 69 10.53 3.64 -13.56
CA GLY A 69 10.99 3.07 -14.83
C GLY A 69 12.32 3.62 -15.34
N ASP A 70 12.96 4.55 -14.63
CA ASP A 70 14.23 5.13 -15.10
C ASP A 70 15.24 5.54 -14.00
N ILE A 71 14.85 5.48 -12.73
CA ILE A 71 15.79 5.63 -11.61
C ILE A 71 16.18 4.22 -11.15
N PRO A 72 17.47 3.88 -11.05
CA PRO A 72 17.89 2.56 -10.57
C PRO A 72 17.23 2.20 -9.23
N ILE A 73 16.75 0.96 -9.08
CA ILE A 73 16.08 0.54 -7.83
C ILE A 73 17.01 0.69 -6.61
N ASP A 74 18.33 0.56 -6.83
CA ASP A 74 19.38 0.71 -5.84
C ASP A 74 20.12 2.07 -5.89
N GLU A 75 19.46 3.10 -6.42
CA GLU A 75 19.94 4.49 -6.39
C GLU A 75 20.39 4.89 -4.97
N ALA A 76 21.64 5.35 -4.86
CA ALA A 76 22.36 5.39 -3.59
C ALA A 76 21.69 6.27 -2.54
N ASN A 77 21.14 7.42 -2.96
CA ASN A 77 20.47 8.35 -2.05
C ASN A 77 19.14 7.80 -1.53
N ILE A 78 18.36 7.14 -2.39
CA ILE A 78 17.09 6.50 -2.02
C ILE A 78 17.35 5.34 -1.05
N VAL A 79 18.30 4.46 -1.37
CA VAL A 79 18.67 3.33 -0.49
C VAL A 79 19.21 3.81 0.85
N LYS A 80 20.01 4.88 0.88
CA LYS A 80 20.53 5.46 2.12
C LYS A 80 19.39 5.92 3.04
N GLU A 81 18.41 6.64 2.49
CA GLU A 81 17.25 7.12 3.25
C GLU A 81 16.37 5.96 3.73
N ILE A 82 16.09 4.97 2.87
CA ILE A 82 15.34 3.75 3.24
C ILE A 82 16.02 3.02 4.40
N LYS A 83 17.34 2.81 4.31
CA LYS A 83 18.11 2.16 5.38
C LYS A 83 18.04 2.94 6.68
N ALA A 84 18.15 4.27 6.64
CA ALA A 84 18.06 5.11 7.82
C ALA A 84 16.65 5.05 8.45
N PHE A 85 15.59 5.09 7.64
CA PHE A 85 14.20 4.97 8.11
C PHE A 85 13.92 3.61 8.75
N ARG A 86 14.38 2.52 8.13
CA ARG A 86 14.26 1.17 8.68
C ARG A 86 15.08 0.98 9.95
N ALA A 87 16.29 1.54 10.02
CA ALA A 87 17.10 1.52 11.23
C ALA A 87 16.43 2.27 12.40
N ALA A 88 15.63 3.30 12.10
CA ALA A 88 14.76 3.96 13.08
C ALA A 88 13.49 3.17 13.42
N GLY A 89 13.31 1.96 12.88
CA GLY A 89 12.17 1.08 13.14
C GLY A 89 10.99 1.25 12.18
N GLY A 90 11.15 1.98 11.07
CA GLY A 90 10.12 2.12 10.04
C GLY A 90 9.84 0.83 9.27
N SER A 91 8.60 0.65 8.81
CA SER A 91 8.15 -0.44 7.94
C SER A 91 7.92 0.05 6.52
N LEU A 92 8.15 -0.79 5.52
CA LEU A 92 7.98 -0.41 4.11
C LEU A 92 7.22 -1.48 3.36
N LEU A 93 6.31 -1.03 2.50
CA LEU A 93 5.79 -1.76 1.35
C LEU A 93 6.46 -1.19 0.09
N VAL A 94 6.55 -1.99 -0.97
CA VAL A 94 6.86 -1.48 -2.31
C VAL A 94 5.69 -1.74 -3.24
N SER A 95 5.23 -0.67 -3.89
CA SER A 95 4.16 -0.74 -4.87
C SER A 95 4.73 -0.95 -6.27
N THR A 96 4.17 -1.88 -7.03
CA THR A 96 4.40 -2.06 -8.48
C THR A 96 3.14 -1.72 -9.24
N GLY A 97 3.26 -1.37 -10.53
CA GLY A 97 2.13 -0.95 -11.35
C GLY A 97 1.79 0.54 -11.22
N GLY A 98 0.55 0.87 -10.86
CA GLY A 98 0.03 2.25 -10.74
C GLY A 98 -0.46 2.86 -12.06
N ALA A 99 -0.93 4.10 -12.07
CA ALA A 99 -1.66 4.67 -13.21
C ALA A 99 -0.94 4.66 -14.57
N ALA A 100 0.39 4.63 -14.60
CA ALA A 100 1.16 4.64 -15.84
C ALA A 100 2.53 3.96 -15.71
N GLY A 101 3.11 3.62 -16.87
CA GLY A 101 4.48 3.13 -17.00
C GLY A 101 4.58 1.67 -17.39
N ASN A 102 5.81 1.19 -17.53
CA ASN A 102 6.10 -0.19 -17.89
C ASN A 102 6.05 -1.08 -16.66
N TYR A 103 4.88 -1.63 -16.34
CA TYR A 103 4.68 -2.50 -15.18
C TYR A 103 5.68 -3.64 -15.16
N LEU A 104 6.24 -3.98 -13.99
CA LEU A 104 7.10 -5.17 -13.88
C LEU A 104 6.37 -6.43 -14.32
N GLU A 105 5.08 -6.50 -14.01
CA GLU A 105 4.14 -7.56 -14.35
C GLU A 105 4.04 -7.79 -15.86
N ASN A 106 4.21 -6.74 -16.66
CA ASN A 106 4.19 -6.78 -18.13
C ASN A 106 5.60 -6.89 -18.74
N ALA A 107 6.60 -6.28 -18.09
CA ALA A 107 7.98 -6.23 -18.56
C ALA A 107 8.70 -7.60 -18.44
N CYS A 108 8.34 -8.37 -17.42
CA CYS A 108 8.88 -9.70 -17.14
C CYS A 108 8.12 -10.77 -17.92
N ARG A 109 8.84 -11.57 -18.71
CA ARG A 109 8.26 -12.50 -19.70
C ARG A 109 7.99 -13.89 -19.14
N SER A 110 8.31 -14.13 -17.87
CA SER A 110 8.06 -15.41 -17.20
C SER A 110 7.86 -15.24 -15.70
N VAL A 111 7.27 -16.26 -15.07
CA VAL A 111 7.09 -16.37 -13.62
C VAL A 111 8.42 -16.16 -12.88
N ASN A 112 9.50 -16.79 -13.33
CA ASN A 112 10.81 -16.69 -12.70
C ASN A 112 11.44 -15.30 -12.83
N GLU A 113 11.31 -14.65 -13.99
CA GLU A 113 11.78 -13.28 -14.17
C GLU A 113 11.06 -12.33 -13.22
N LEU A 114 9.73 -12.40 -13.16
CA LEU A 114 8.93 -11.54 -12.28
C LEU A 114 9.22 -11.79 -10.80
N LYS A 115 9.26 -13.05 -10.37
CA LYS A 115 9.63 -13.42 -9.00
C LYS A 115 10.99 -12.87 -8.61
N ASN A 116 11.99 -12.98 -9.50
CA ASN A 116 13.33 -12.46 -9.23
C ASN A 116 13.37 -10.93 -9.19
N ALA A 117 12.58 -10.25 -10.03
CA ALA A 117 12.41 -8.81 -10.00
C ALA A 117 11.84 -8.33 -8.65
N TYR A 118 10.74 -8.93 -8.19
CA TYR A 118 10.17 -8.68 -6.87
C TYR A 118 11.18 -8.95 -5.74
N LYS A 119 11.89 -10.07 -5.80
CA LYS A 119 12.91 -10.42 -4.80
C LYS A 119 14.06 -9.41 -4.76
N LYS A 120 14.49 -8.86 -5.91
CA LYS A 120 15.49 -7.79 -5.98
C LYS A 120 14.97 -6.50 -5.32
N VAL A 121 13.72 -6.11 -5.60
CA VAL A 121 13.07 -4.95 -4.96
C VAL A 121 13.02 -5.10 -3.44
N LEU A 122 12.52 -6.24 -2.95
CA LEU A 122 12.46 -6.56 -1.53
C LEU A 122 13.84 -6.59 -0.89
N SER A 123 14.85 -7.13 -1.57
CA SER A 123 16.22 -7.20 -1.05
C SER A 123 16.87 -5.82 -0.91
N VAL A 124 16.69 -4.94 -1.90
CA VAL A 124 17.28 -3.59 -1.90
C VAL A 124 16.63 -2.68 -0.87
N THR A 125 15.31 -2.74 -0.76
CA THR A 125 14.53 -1.88 0.16
C THR A 125 14.44 -2.47 1.58
N GLY A 126 14.40 -3.81 1.66
CA GLY A 126 14.01 -4.56 2.84
C GLY A 126 12.58 -4.30 3.30
N ALA A 127 11.69 -3.97 2.37
CA ALA A 127 10.25 -3.96 2.59
C ALA A 127 9.75 -5.33 3.08
N SER A 128 8.70 -5.30 3.90
CA SER A 128 8.02 -6.50 4.43
C SER A 128 6.98 -7.06 3.46
N GLY A 129 6.50 -6.21 2.54
CA GLY A 129 5.42 -6.55 1.64
C GLY A 129 5.56 -5.95 0.25
N LEU A 130 4.82 -6.55 -0.68
CA LEU A 130 4.57 -6.03 -2.01
C LEU A 130 3.12 -5.56 -2.11
N ASP A 131 2.94 -4.39 -2.70
CA ASP A 131 1.64 -3.90 -3.12
C ASP A 131 1.55 -3.95 -4.64
N ILE A 132 0.62 -4.73 -5.18
CA ILE A 132 0.43 -4.86 -6.62
C ILE A 132 -0.72 -3.95 -7.00
N ASP A 133 -0.38 -2.78 -7.53
CA ASP A 133 -1.31 -1.73 -7.92
C ASP A 133 -1.73 -1.91 -9.39
N ILE A 134 -2.96 -2.38 -9.61
CA ILE A 134 -3.44 -2.84 -10.91
C ILE A 134 -4.48 -1.85 -11.44
N GLU A 135 -4.01 -0.97 -12.32
CA GLU A 135 -4.83 0.00 -13.06
C GLU A 135 -4.87 -0.30 -14.57
N ALA A 136 -4.17 -1.35 -15.01
CA ALA A 136 -4.12 -1.80 -16.38
C ALA A 136 -4.05 -3.33 -16.46
N VAL A 137 -4.31 -3.87 -17.65
CA VAL A 137 -4.27 -5.32 -17.89
C VAL A 137 -2.86 -5.88 -17.63
N ILE A 138 -2.79 -6.99 -16.90
CA ILE A 138 -1.57 -7.74 -16.58
C ILE A 138 -1.73 -9.22 -16.94
N PRO A 139 -0.64 -9.98 -17.15
CA PRO A 139 -0.69 -11.43 -17.30
C PRO A 139 -1.00 -12.11 -15.95
N THR A 140 -2.27 -12.07 -15.54
CA THR A 140 -2.71 -12.39 -14.16
C THR A 140 -2.23 -13.75 -13.66
N ASP A 141 -2.37 -14.83 -14.45
CA ASP A 141 -1.89 -16.16 -14.04
C ASP A 141 -0.37 -16.18 -13.75
N THR A 142 0.45 -15.48 -14.57
CA THR A 142 1.90 -15.36 -14.38
C THR A 142 2.23 -14.61 -13.09
N VAL A 143 1.52 -13.50 -12.82
CA VAL A 143 1.72 -12.68 -11.62
C VAL A 143 1.36 -13.48 -10.36
N MET A 144 0.20 -14.14 -10.35
CA MET A 144 -0.24 -14.93 -9.19
C MET A 144 0.68 -16.13 -8.91
N GLN A 145 1.18 -16.80 -9.96
CA GLN A 145 2.17 -17.87 -9.80
C GLN A 145 3.48 -17.34 -9.21
N ALA A 146 3.98 -16.19 -9.68
CA ALA A 146 5.19 -15.58 -9.17
C ALA A 146 5.07 -15.20 -7.69
N LEU A 147 3.93 -14.60 -7.29
CA LEU A 147 3.65 -14.25 -5.90
C LEU A 147 3.52 -15.49 -5.00
N ALA A 148 2.78 -16.51 -5.44
CA ALA A 148 2.61 -17.75 -4.68
C ALA A 148 3.95 -18.50 -4.49
N GLU A 149 4.82 -18.52 -5.50
CA GLU A 149 6.17 -19.04 -5.36
C GLU A 149 7.04 -18.17 -4.45
N LEU A 150 6.95 -16.85 -4.56
CA LEU A 150 7.72 -15.95 -3.71
C LEU A 150 7.33 -16.06 -2.23
N GLN A 151 6.05 -16.21 -1.91
CA GLN A 151 5.58 -16.43 -0.54
C GLN A 151 6.06 -17.78 0.03
N LYS A 152 6.30 -18.80 -0.81
CA LYS A 152 6.97 -20.04 -0.35
C LYS A 152 8.44 -19.81 -0.02
N GLU A 153 9.13 -18.94 -0.76
CA GLU A 153 10.52 -18.57 -0.50
C GLU A 153 10.67 -17.61 0.68
N ILE A 154 9.68 -16.74 0.90
CA ILE A 154 9.64 -15.72 1.94
C ILE A 154 8.29 -15.82 2.67
N PRO A 155 8.14 -16.76 3.64
CA PRO A 155 6.85 -16.98 4.30
C PRO A 155 6.30 -15.80 5.10
N SER A 156 7.14 -14.80 5.40
CA SER A 156 6.74 -13.56 6.06
C SER A 156 6.36 -12.43 5.10
N LEU A 157 6.40 -12.67 3.78
CA LEU A 157 6.06 -11.65 2.78
C LEU A 157 4.55 -11.37 2.80
N THR A 158 4.20 -10.12 3.05
CA THR A 158 2.81 -9.67 2.88
C THR A 158 2.55 -9.25 1.44
N VAL A 159 1.35 -9.56 0.94
CA VAL A 159 0.91 -9.18 -0.41
C VAL A 159 -0.39 -8.40 -0.30
N SER A 160 -0.37 -7.15 -0.76
CA SER A 160 -1.56 -6.34 -0.96
C SER A 160 -1.86 -6.17 -2.45
N PHE A 161 -3.14 -5.99 -2.74
CA PHE A 161 -3.62 -5.61 -4.06
C PHE A 161 -4.31 -4.26 -3.97
N THR A 162 -3.79 -3.28 -4.69
CA THR A 162 -4.41 -1.96 -4.83
C THR A 162 -5.14 -1.92 -6.16
N LEU A 163 -6.46 -1.66 -6.11
CA LEU A 163 -7.37 -2.05 -7.19
C LEU A 163 -8.37 -0.95 -7.52
N GLU A 164 -8.65 -0.80 -8.82
CA GLU A 164 -9.60 0.17 -9.36
C GLU A 164 -11.02 -0.08 -8.83
N VAL A 165 -11.70 1.02 -8.48
CA VAL A 165 -13.09 1.04 -8.04
C VAL A 165 -13.99 1.48 -9.19
N GLN A 166 -14.99 0.66 -9.51
CA GLN A 166 -15.98 0.98 -10.53
C GLN A 166 -17.02 1.99 -10.02
N GLY A 167 -17.36 1.94 -8.74
CA GLY A 167 -18.33 2.83 -8.11
C GLY A 167 -18.58 2.44 -6.65
N ASP A 168 -19.05 3.37 -5.82
CA ASP A 168 -19.21 3.12 -4.38
C ASP A 168 -20.29 2.09 -4.04
N ASP A 169 -21.30 1.93 -4.90
CA ASP A 169 -22.37 0.95 -4.77
C ASP A 169 -22.05 -0.42 -5.39
N TYR A 170 -20.94 -0.51 -6.12
CA TYR A 170 -20.48 -1.76 -6.74
C TYR A 170 -19.23 -2.33 -6.06
N GLY A 171 -18.23 -1.48 -5.80
CA GLY A 171 -16.90 -1.85 -5.33
C GLY A 171 -15.88 -1.89 -6.48
N LEU A 172 -15.03 -2.90 -6.48
CA LEU A 172 -13.96 -3.08 -7.46
C LEU A 172 -14.50 -3.36 -8.86
N THR A 173 -13.78 -2.90 -9.88
CA THR A 173 -13.98 -3.34 -11.27
C THR A 173 -13.79 -4.85 -11.39
N ASP A 174 -14.62 -5.53 -12.20
CA ASP A 174 -14.53 -6.99 -12.33
C ASP A 174 -13.18 -7.44 -12.91
N ALA A 175 -12.80 -6.90 -14.06
CA ALA A 175 -11.62 -7.35 -14.82
C ALA A 175 -10.28 -6.99 -14.16
N LEU A 176 -10.21 -5.83 -13.51
CA LEU A 176 -8.98 -5.33 -12.87
C LEU A 176 -8.93 -5.60 -11.37
N GLY A 177 -10.02 -6.02 -10.74
CA GLY A 177 -10.08 -6.28 -9.31
C GLY A 177 -10.63 -7.65 -8.93
N VAL A 178 -11.93 -7.88 -9.12
CA VAL A 178 -12.60 -9.09 -8.63
C VAL A 178 -11.98 -10.36 -9.23
N ASP A 179 -11.74 -10.37 -10.54
CA ASP A 179 -11.19 -11.53 -11.24
C ASP A 179 -9.71 -11.76 -10.92
N VAL A 180 -8.94 -10.70 -10.65
CA VAL A 180 -7.57 -10.78 -10.12
C VAL A 180 -7.57 -11.50 -8.77
N LEU A 181 -8.44 -11.10 -7.84
CA LEU A 181 -8.52 -11.72 -6.51
C LEU A 181 -8.98 -13.19 -6.57
N LYS A 182 -9.93 -13.53 -7.45
CA LYS A 182 -10.30 -14.93 -7.71
C LYS A 182 -9.10 -15.74 -8.24
N ASN A 183 -8.31 -15.13 -9.12
CA ASN A 183 -7.09 -15.76 -9.66
C ASN A 183 -6.02 -15.95 -8.57
N ALA A 184 -5.86 -14.98 -7.67
CA ALA A 184 -4.99 -15.10 -6.50
C ALA A 184 -5.36 -16.33 -5.64
N VAL A 185 -6.65 -16.52 -5.36
CA VAL A 185 -7.16 -17.71 -4.65
C VAL A 185 -6.86 -19.00 -5.43
N LYS A 186 -7.09 -19.01 -6.75
CA LYS A 186 -6.83 -20.16 -7.63
C LYS A 186 -5.37 -20.64 -7.56
N HIS A 187 -4.40 -19.72 -7.48
CA HIS A 187 -2.97 -20.06 -7.40
C HIS A 187 -2.44 -20.15 -5.98
N GLY A 188 -3.28 -19.92 -4.96
CA GLY A 188 -2.89 -20.05 -3.56
C GLY A 188 -2.01 -18.91 -3.05
N VAL A 189 -2.16 -17.70 -3.60
CA VAL A 189 -1.56 -16.49 -3.02
C VAL A 189 -2.27 -16.18 -1.70
N ASN A 190 -1.51 -15.99 -0.62
CA ASN A 190 -2.05 -15.44 0.62
C ASN A 190 -2.21 -13.92 0.44
N VAL A 191 -3.46 -13.47 0.30
CA VAL A 191 -3.79 -12.04 0.18
C VAL A 191 -3.95 -11.46 1.57
N ASP A 192 -3.07 -10.53 1.94
CA ASP A 192 -3.10 -9.88 3.26
C ASP A 192 -4.04 -8.68 3.25
N ILE A 193 -3.96 -7.84 2.22
CA ILE A 193 -4.79 -6.63 2.08
C ILE A 193 -5.40 -6.53 0.67
N VAL A 194 -6.69 -6.21 0.61
CA VAL A 194 -7.41 -5.75 -0.59
C VAL A 194 -7.69 -4.26 -0.41
N ASN A 195 -7.02 -3.42 -1.18
CA ASN A 195 -6.99 -1.96 -1.02
C ASN A 195 -7.67 -1.26 -2.21
N PRO A 196 -9.00 -1.03 -2.18
CA PRO A 196 -9.66 -0.17 -3.16
C PRO A 196 -9.04 1.23 -3.19
N MET A 197 -8.70 1.68 -4.40
CA MET A 197 -8.48 3.09 -4.71
C MET A 197 -9.83 3.80 -4.70
N ALA A 198 -10.22 4.31 -3.54
CA ALA A 198 -11.47 5.02 -3.33
C ALA A 198 -11.36 6.47 -3.85
N MET A 199 -11.09 6.58 -5.15
CA MET A 199 -10.79 7.81 -5.87
C MET A 199 -11.32 7.72 -7.31
N ASP A 200 -11.55 8.87 -7.93
CA ASP A 200 -11.78 9.02 -9.39
C ASP A 200 -12.98 8.30 -10.03
N PHE A 201 -13.83 7.67 -9.21
CA PHE A 201 -15.16 7.21 -9.60
C PHE A 201 -16.26 8.29 -9.33
N GLY A 202 -17.46 8.08 -9.89
CA GLY A 202 -18.63 8.94 -9.63
C GLY A 202 -19.46 8.46 -8.44
N ALA A 203 -19.83 9.36 -7.52
CA ALA A 203 -20.68 9.00 -6.39
C ALA A 203 -22.12 8.68 -6.81
N SER A 204 -22.63 7.52 -6.38
CA SER A 204 -23.98 7.07 -6.66
C SER A 204 -25.02 7.65 -5.67
N GLY A 205 -26.25 7.86 -6.16
CA GLY A 205 -27.42 8.14 -5.32
C GLY A 205 -27.42 9.49 -4.59
N GLY A 206 -26.67 10.50 -5.06
CA GLY A 206 -26.61 11.82 -4.44
C GLY A 206 -25.82 11.87 -3.13
N ARG A 207 -25.00 10.84 -2.88
CA ARG A 207 -24.17 10.71 -1.69
C ARG A 207 -23.06 11.76 -1.66
N SER A 208 -22.69 12.22 -0.45
CA SER A 208 -21.51 13.06 -0.26
C SER A 208 -20.24 12.30 -0.64
N TRP A 209 -19.17 12.99 -1.03
CA TRP A 209 -17.95 12.29 -1.43
C TRP A 209 -17.31 11.49 -0.28
N GLY A 210 -17.29 12.03 0.95
CA GLY A 210 -16.79 11.30 2.12
C GLY A 210 -17.57 10.01 2.42
N ASP A 211 -18.90 10.06 2.31
CA ASP A 211 -19.75 8.87 2.44
C ASP A 211 -19.50 7.88 1.30
N ALA A 212 -19.26 8.35 0.07
CA ALA A 212 -19.01 7.48 -1.08
C ALA A 212 -17.70 6.68 -0.89
N VAL A 213 -16.63 7.34 -0.44
CA VAL A 213 -15.35 6.70 -0.09
C VAL A 213 -15.55 5.59 0.97
N ILE A 214 -16.36 5.86 2.01
CA ILE A 214 -16.67 4.86 3.05
C ILE A 214 -17.52 3.71 2.49
N HIS A 215 -18.53 4.03 1.70
CA HIS A 215 -19.46 3.05 1.14
C HIS A 215 -18.76 2.08 0.17
N THR A 216 -17.76 2.57 -0.57
CA THR A 216 -16.87 1.73 -1.39
C THR A 216 -16.27 0.59 -0.56
N GLY A 217 -15.75 0.88 0.64
CA GLY A 217 -15.17 -0.15 1.51
C GLY A 217 -16.15 -1.26 1.88
N ASP A 218 -17.40 -0.89 2.21
CA ASP A 218 -18.48 -1.84 2.50
C ASP A 218 -18.87 -2.67 1.26
N SER A 219 -18.90 -2.05 0.07
CA SER A 219 -19.18 -2.74 -1.19
C SER A 219 -18.08 -3.74 -1.57
N VAL A 220 -16.81 -3.37 -1.37
CA VAL A 220 -15.69 -4.29 -1.57
C VAL A 220 -15.76 -5.48 -0.61
N VAL A 221 -16.07 -5.28 0.68
CA VAL A 221 -16.25 -6.42 1.61
C VAL A 221 -17.35 -7.38 1.15
N LYS A 222 -18.44 -6.89 0.56
CA LYS A 222 -19.48 -7.76 -0.03
C LYS A 222 -18.94 -8.56 -1.22
N GLN A 223 -18.10 -7.98 -2.07
CA GLN A 223 -17.43 -8.70 -3.15
C GLN A 223 -16.45 -9.75 -2.59
N MET A 224 -15.61 -9.36 -1.62
CA MET A 224 -14.67 -10.25 -0.95
C MET A 224 -15.36 -11.43 -0.28
N LYS A 225 -16.57 -11.25 0.30
CA LYS A 225 -17.35 -12.35 0.89
C LYS A 225 -17.76 -13.41 -0.14
N LYS A 226 -17.92 -13.05 -1.42
CA LYS A 226 -18.17 -14.01 -2.50
C LYS A 226 -16.91 -14.78 -2.89
N ILE A 227 -15.73 -14.17 -2.74
CA ILE A 227 -14.43 -14.76 -3.07
C ILE A 227 -13.93 -15.67 -1.92
N TRP A 228 -14.08 -15.22 -0.68
CA TRP A 228 -13.72 -15.94 0.54
C TRP A 228 -14.95 -16.21 1.44
N PRO A 229 -15.90 -17.07 1.01
CA PRO A 229 -17.15 -17.31 1.75
C PRO A 229 -16.93 -17.87 3.16
N GLN A 230 -15.80 -18.52 3.41
CA GLN A 230 -15.41 -19.07 4.71
C GLN A 230 -14.98 -18.01 5.75
N LYS A 231 -14.55 -16.81 5.32
CA LYS A 231 -14.09 -15.77 6.24
C LYS A 231 -15.29 -15.05 6.87
N SER A 232 -15.19 -14.76 8.16
CA SER A 232 -16.13 -13.88 8.88
C SER A 232 -16.05 -12.45 8.35
N GLU A 233 -17.08 -11.66 8.61
CA GLU A 233 -17.10 -10.25 8.23
C GLU A 233 -15.93 -9.46 8.88
N SER A 234 -15.61 -9.74 10.15
CA SER A 234 -14.47 -9.12 10.83
C SER A 234 -13.13 -9.49 10.21
N GLU A 235 -12.95 -10.72 9.73
CA GLU A 235 -11.72 -11.10 9.00
C GLU A 235 -11.63 -10.39 7.65
N LEU A 236 -12.77 -10.21 6.96
CA LEU A 236 -12.80 -9.49 5.68
C LEU A 236 -12.50 -8.01 5.85
N TYR A 237 -13.06 -7.34 6.86
CA TYR A 237 -12.64 -5.97 7.19
C TYR A 237 -11.18 -5.91 7.62
N GLY A 238 -10.68 -6.91 8.38
CA GLY A 238 -9.27 -7.01 8.72
C GLY A 238 -8.33 -7.19 7.51
N MET A 239 -8.85 -7.62 6.37
CA MET A 239 -8.16 -7.66 5.08
C MET A 239 -8.43 -6.41 4.21
N LEU A 240 -9.32 -5.52 4.62
CA LEU A 240 -9.69 -4.35 3.83
C LEU A 240 -8.67 -3.22 4.04
N GLY A 241 -8.19 -2.66 2.93
CA GLY A 241 -7.57 -1.34 2.85
C GLY A 241 -8.55 -0.29 2.33
N VAL A 242 -8.25 1.00 2.48
CA VAL A 242 -8.91 2.06 1.71
C VAL A 242 -7.87 3.14 1.40
N THR A 243 -7.75 3.52 0.13
CA THR A 243 -6.83 4.58 -0.32
C THR A 243 -7.60 5.64 -1.10
N PRO A 244 -7.94 6.80 -0.52
CA PRO A 244 -8.45 7.94 -1.26
C PRO A 244 -7.28 8.75 -1.84
N MET A 245 -7.59 9.60 -2.83
CA MET A 245 -6.70 10.65 -3.31
C MET A 245 -6.93 11.92 -2.48
N LEU A 246 -5.86 12.56 -2.00
CA LEU A 246 -6.00 13.75 -1.16
C LEU A 246 -6.49 14.97 -1.96
N GLY A 247 -7.36 15.80 -1.38
CA GLY A 247 -7.78 17.05 -2.02
C GLY A 247 -8.47 16.83 -3.37
N VAL A 248 -8.08 17.59 -4.39
CA VAL A 248 -8.69 17.53 -5.73
C VAL A 248 -8.26 16.27 -6.45
N ASN A 249 -9.24 15.47 -6.85
CA ASN A 249 -9.10 14.27 -7.69
C ASN A 249 -9.01 14.62 -9.19
N ASP A 250 -8.60 13.68 -10.01
CA ASP A 250 -8.47 13.85 -11.47
C ASP A 250 -9.82 14.10 -12.14
N ASN A 251 -10.90 13.49 -11.62
CA ASN A 251 -12.27 13.74 -12.10
C ASN A 251 -12.90 15.04 -11.53
N GLY A 252 -12.18 15.79 -10.69
CA GLY A 252 -12.61 17.06 -10.12
C GLY A 252 -13.39 16.99 -8.81
N VAL A 253 -13.74 15.80 -8.29
CA VAL A 253 -14.26 15.70 -6.91
C VAL A 253 -13.17 16.06 -5.90
N VAL A 254 -13.57 16.44 -4.68
CA VAL A 254 -12.61 16.91 -3.66
C VAL A 254 -12.73 16.09 -2.37
N PHE A 255 -11.67 15.34 -2.05
CA PHE A 255 -11.50 14.69 -0.75
C PHE A 255 -10.96 15.69 0.28
N THR A 256 -11.85 16.21 1.13
CA THR A 256 -11.52 17.26 2.11
C THR A 256 -10.94 16.68 3.41
N LEU A 257 -10.37 17.54 4.26
CA LEU A 257 -9.96 17.17 5.61
C LEU A 257 -11.11 16.62 6.47
N ALA A 258 -12.35 17.08 6.24
CA ALA A 258 -13.53 16.54 6.92
C ALA A 258 -13.82 15.09 6.47
N HIS A 259 -13.71 14.81 5.17
CA HIS A 259 -13.85 13.44 4.65
C HIS A 259 -12.75 12.52 5.20
N ALA A 260 -11.51 13.01 5.33
CA ALA A 260 -10.42 12.28 5.97
C ALA A 260 -10.75 11.89 7.41
N GLN A 261 -11.26 12.83 8.21
CA GLN A 261 -11.64 12.53 9.60
C GLN A 261 -12.78 11.52 9.66
N GLN A 262 -13.75 11.64 8.76
CA GLN A 262 -14.86 10.71 8.65
C GLN A 262 -14.37 9.29 8.33
N LEU A 263 -13.47 9.16 7.35
CA LEU A 263 -12.89 7.88 6.93
C LEU A 263 -12.10 7.24 8.07
N VAL A 264 -11.24 7.99 8.77
CA VAL A 264 -10.46 7.47 9.92
C VAL A 264 -11.38 6.97 11.04
N ASN A 265 -12.47 7.68 11.33
CA ASN A 265 -13.43 7.26 12.33
C ASN A 265 -14.12 5.94 11.93
N TRP A 266 -14.56 5.83 10.68
CA TRP A 266 -15.16 4.61 10.16
C TRP A 266 -14.16 3.44 10.12
N ALA A 267 -12.93 3.68 9.69
CA ALA A 267 -11.86 2.69 9.62
C ALA A 267 -11.56 2.10 11.01
N ASN A 268 -11.48 2.96 12.03
CA ASN A 268 -11.37 2.54 13.43
C ASN A 268 -12.61 1.77 13.91
N GLN A 269 -13.83 2.21 13.54
CA GLN A 269 -15.05 1.51 13.95
C GLN A 269 -15.14 0.10 13.34
N LYS A 270 -14.78 -0.04 12.06
CA LYS A 270 -14.81 -1.31 11.34
C LYS A 270 -13.57 -2.19 11.58
N GLN A 271 -12.54 -1.62 12.22
CA GLN A 271 -11.26 -2.30 12.48
C GLN A 271 -10.62 -2.82 11.18
N ILE A 272 -10.55 -1.95 10.15
CA ILE A 272 -9.97 -2.35 8.87
C ILE A 272 -8.47 -2.65 8.99
N GLY A 273 -7.93 -3.39 8.03
CA GLY A 273 -6.53 -3.83 8.03
C GLY A 273 -5.53 -2.74 7.66
N HIS A 274 -5.91 -1.87 6.71
CA HIS A 274 -5.01 -0.89 6.12
C HIS A 274 -5.71 0.43 5.82
N LEU A 275 -4.97 1.53 5.90
CA LEU A 275 -5.38 2.83 5.40
C LEU A 275 -4.17 3.46 4.71
N GLY A 276 -4.37 3.90 3.48
CA GLY A 276 -3.38 4.64 2.70
C GLY A 276 -3.99 5.94 2.20
N PHE A 277 -3.23 6.73 1.46
CA PHE A 277 -3.76 7.77 0.58
C PHE A 277 -2.77 8.06 -0.54
N TRP A 278 -3.28 8.57 -1.66
CA TRP A 278 -2.48 9.13 -2.74
C TRP A 278 -2.42 10.66 -2.65
N ASP A 279 -1.29 11.27 -2.28
CA ASP A 279 -0.05 10.69 -1.74
C ASP A 279 0.56 11.69 -0.73
N ILE A 280 1.71 11.36 -0.13
CA ILE A 280 2.35 12.27 0.83
C ILE A 280 3.01 13.48 0.18
N ASN A 281 3.41 13.37 -1.10
CA ASN A 281 3.97 14.47 -1.88
C ASN A 281 2.94 15.59 -2.08
N ARG A 282 1.66 15.22 -2.13
CA ARG A 282 0.49 16.10 -2.29
C ARG A 282 -0.04 16.68 -0.98
N ASP A 283 0.41 16.25 0.21
CA ASP A 283 -0.15 16.69 1.50
C ASP A 283 0.33 18.09 1.93
N LYS A 284 0.11 19.08 1.07
CA LYS A 284 0.39 20.50 1.26
C LYS A 284 -0.48 21.34 0.33
N GLN A 285 -0.73 22.60 0.71
CA GLN A 285 -1.35 23.58 -0.18
C GLN A 285 -0.43 23.85 -1.38
N CYS A 286 -1.02 24.11 -2.54
CA CYS A 286 -0.29 24.54 -3.74
C CYS A 286 0.34 25.92 -3.53
N SER A 287 1.55 26.13 -4.05
CA SER A 287 2.22 27.45 -3.99
C SER A 287 1.55 28.50 -4.86
N ASP A 288 0.86 28.06 -5.91
CA ASP A 288 0.07 28.88 -6.80
C ASP A 288 -1.41 28.76 -6.43
N ASP A 289 -2.00 29.84 -5.90
CA ASP A 289 -3.42 29.89 -5.54
C ASP A 289 -4.36 29.80 -6.76
N SER A 290 -3.81 29.90 -7.98
CA SER A 290 -4.54 29.69 -9.24
C SER A 290 -4.47 28.25 -9.76
N GLN A 291 -3.79 27.34 -9.04
CA GLN A 291 -3.81 25.91 -9.39
C GLN A 291 -5.23 25.36 -9.32
N VAL A 292 -5.81 25.10 -10.48
CA VAL A 292 -7.11 24.44 -10.64
C VAL A 292 -6.87 22.99 -11.03
N GLY A 293 -7.56 22.05 -10.37
CA GLY A 293 -7.46 20.62 -10.69
C GLY A 293 -6.40 19.87 -9.89
N ALA A 294 -6.31 18.56 -10.15
CA ALA A 294 -5.33 17.68 -9.52
C ALA A 294 -3.89 18.09 -9.87
N SER A 295 -2.98 17.90 -8.92
CA SER A 295 -1.54 18.16 -9.05
C SER A 295 -0.76 17.06 -8.36
N PRO A 296 0.39 16.61 -8.91
CA PRO A 296 1.23 15.59 -8.27
C PRO A 296 2.05 16.14 -7.09
N SER A 297 2.04 17.47 -6.87
CA SER A 297 2.91 18.12 -5.86
C SER A 297 2.15 18.86 -4.77
N CYS A 298 0.82 18.89 -4.83
CA CYS A 298 -0.03 19.52 -3.82
C CYS A 298 -1.47 19.00 -3.94
N SER A 299 -2.27 19.22 -2.91
CA SER A 299 -3.62 18.68 -2.82
C SER A 299 -4.66 19.49 -3.58
N GLY A 300 -4.33 20.69 -4.05
CA GLY A 300 -5.30 21.60 -4.68
C GLY A 300 -6.33 22.20 -3.71
N ILE A 301 -6.12 22.06 -2.39
CA ILE A 301 -6.97 22.71 -1.38
C ILE A 301 -6.13 23.55 -0.42
N GLN A 302 -6.77 24.53 0.24
CA GLN A 302 -6.14 25.26 1.33
C GLN A 302 -5.98 24.35 2.55
N GLN A 303 -4.74 24.17 2.99
CA GLN A 303 -4.41 23.35 4.15
C GLN A 303 -3.03 23.71 4.72
N GLN A 304 -2.78 23.29 5.96
CA GLN A 304 -1.41 23.25 6.48
C GLN A 304 -0.64 22.05 5.88
N PRO A 305 0.71 22.11 5.81
CA PRO A 305 1.51 20.95 5.46
C PRO A 305 1.21 19.77 6.40
N TYR A 306 1.06 18.59 5.79
CA TYR A 306 0.80 17.32 6.45
C TYR A 306 -0.54 17.24 7.22
N ALA A 307 -1.53 18.04 6.83
CA ALA A 307 -2.83 18.06 7.52
C ALA A 307 -3.58 16.73 7.38
N PHE A 308 -3.55 16.09 6.20
CA PHE A 308 -4.15 14.77 6.01
C PHE A 308 -3.39 13.71 6.79
N THR A 309 -2.06 13.70 6.70
CA THR A 309 -1.19 12.78 7.47
C THR A 309 -1.53 12.82 8.95
N LYS A 310 -1.65 14.01 9.55
CA LYS A 310 -2.00 14.16 10.97
C LYS A 310 -3.37 13.55 11.32
N ILE A 311 -4.35 13.65 10.43
CA ILE A 311 -5.67 13.04 10.61
C ILE A 311 -5.57 11.52 10.50
N PHE A 312 -4.89 11.00 9.47
CA PHE A 312 -4.74 9.56 9.23
C PHE A 312 -3.90 8.86 10.31
N MET A 313 -2.96 9.57 10.96
CA MET A 313 -2.27 9.07 12.16
C MET A 313 -3.22 8.77 13.34
N GLY A 314 -4.48 9.21 13.29
CA GLY A 314 -5.53 8.82 14.24
C GLY A 314 -6.10 7.41 14.04
N PHE A 315 -5.72 6.71 12.97
CA PHE A 315 -6.09 5.31 12.71
C PHE A 315 -5.30 4.34 13.61
N LYS A 316 -5.97 3.32 14.17
CA LYS A 316 -5.44 2.41 15.20
C LYS A 316 -5.61 0.94 14.86
#